data_AF-A0A2E0UM77-F1
#
_entry.id   AF-A0A2E0UM77-F1
#
_cell.length_a   1.000
_cell.length_b   1.000
_cell.length_c   1.000
_cell.angle_alpha   90.00
_cell.angle_beta   90.00
_cell.angle_gamma   90.00
#
_symmetry.space_group_name_H-M   'P 1'
#
loop_
_entity.id
_entity.type
_entity.pdbx_description
1 polymer ?
#
loop_
_entity_poly.entity_id
_entity_poly.type
_entity_poly.pdbx_seq_one_letter_code
_entity_poly.pdbx_strand_id
1 'polypeptide(L)'
;MGKDFGIGLTLGEPTGVTARFWLSKQNSWDLAAGASYLGNPHIQAGYLWHYNQAFNSRIVSIYLGVGGILGFGEKGKVVIINRRKVDSWYFDDGNDGLLVAARGVAGLQIIPRNTPLDIYLELNPILGLTPDVGFDALVAVGIRFYP
;
A
#
# COMPACT_ATOMS: atom_id res chain seq x y z
N MET A 1 15.87 19.30 -9.71
CA MET A 1 15.54 17.87 -9.54
C MET A 1 16.27 17.45 -8.30
N GLY A 2 15.55 17.08 -7.26
CA GLY A 2 16.15 16.91 -5.95
C GLY A 2 15.33 15.90 -5.19
N LYS A 3 15.92 14.71 -5.07
CA LYS A 3 15.52 13.55 -4.28
C LYS A 3 14.53 12.62 -4.97
N ASP A 4 15.11 11.80 -5.85
CA ASP A 4 14.38 10.80 -6.62
C ASP A 4 14.06 9.54 -5.79
N PHE A 5 14.48 9.50 -4.53
CA PHE A 5 14.35 8.34 -3.66
C PHE A 5 14.06 8.74 -2.21
N GLY A 6 13.10 8.06 -1.58
CA GLY A 6 12.80 8.21 -0.16
C GLY A 6 12.62 6.86 0.52
N ILE A 7 13.02 6.76 1.79
CA ILE A 7 12.84 5.58 2.65
C ILE A 7 12.07 6.01 3.89
N GLY A 8 11.18 5.15 4.37
CA GLY A 8 10.34 5.49 5.50
C GLY A 8 9.83 4.32 6.29
N LEU A 9 8.93 4.64 7.20
CA LEU A 9 8.17 3.70 7.99
C LEU A 9 6.68 3.87 7.68
N THR A 10 5.95 2.77 7.81
CA THR A 10 4.50 2.70 7.67
C THR A 10 3.90 2.01 8.89
N LEU A 11 2.74 2.48 9.33
CA LEU A 11 1.89 1.87 10.33
C LEU A 11 0.53 1.58 9.70
N GLY A 12 -0.04 0.42 10.02
CA GLY A 12 -1.22 -0.11 9.34
C GLY A 12 -0.82 -1.33 8.53
N GLU A 13 -1.16 -1.36 7.25
CA GLU A 13 -1.03 -2.55 6.42
C GLU A 13 -0.18 -2.32 5.15
N PRO A 14 1.08 -2.81 5.13
CA PRO A 14 1.81 -3.43 6.23
C PRO A 14 2.29 -2.39 7.25
N THR A 15 2.66 -2.87 8.44
CA THR A 15 3.46 -2.13 9.43
C THR A 15 4.92 -2.51 9.26
N GLY A 16 5.77 -1.55 8.88
CA GLY A 16 7.16 -1.85 8.53
C GLY A 16 7.86 -0.73 7.80
N VAL A 17 8.67 -1.09 6.80
CA VAL A 17 9.50 -0.15 6.03
C VAL A 17 8.87 0.14 4.67
N THR A 18 9.11 1.34 4.16
CA THR A 18 8.67 1.74 2.81
C THR A 18 9.80 2.41 2.05
N ALA A 19 9.71 2.36 0.73
CA ALA A 19 10.59 3.04 -0.18
C ALA A 19 9.79 3.62 -1.35
N ARG A 20 10.13 4.83 -1.79
CA ARG A 20 9.51 5.48 -2.94
C ARG A 20 10.58 5.97 -3.90
N PHE A 21 10.42 5.63 -5.18
CA PHE A 21 11.31 6.02 -6.26
C PHE A 21 10.55 6.89 -7.25
N TRP A 22 10.89 8.17 -7.35
CA TRP A 22 10.29 9.10 -8.30
C TRP A 22 10.90 8.91 -9.69
N LEU A 23 10.04 8.64 -10.68
CA LEU A 23 10.43 8.58 -12.10
C LEU A 23 10.27 9.93 -12.78
N SER A 24 9.29 10.72 -12.31
CA SER A 24 9.00 12.07 -12.77
C SER A 24 8.32 12.84 -11.65
N LYS A 25 7.96 14.11 -11.89
CA LYS A 25 7.15 14.89 -10.93
C LYS A 25 5.74 14.32 -10.70
N GLN A 26 5.28 13.44 -11.58
CA GLN A 26 3.91 12.91 -11.58
C GLN A 26 3.88 11.39 -11.39
N ASN A 27 5.01 10.69 -11.45
CA ASN A 27 5.04 9.22 -11.43
C ASN A 27 6.09 8.70 -10.44
N SER A 28 5.74 7.67 -9.68
CA SER A 28 6.68 6.99 -8.79
C SER A 28 6.40 5.49 -8.68
N TRP A 29 7.44 4.71 -8.38
CA TRP A 29 7.28 3.38 -7.80
C TRP A 29 7.26 3.46 -6.28
N ASP A 30 6.40 2.66 -5.65
CA ASP A 30 6.31 2.51 -4.20
C ASP A 30 6.52 1.05 -3.83
N LEU A 31 7.31 0.82 -2.78
CA LEU A 31 7.57 -0.48 -2.19
C LEU A 31 7.31 -0.40 -0.69
N ALA A 32 6.71 -1.43 -0.10
CA ALA A 32 6.65 -1.59 1.34
C ALA A 32 6.83 -3.06 1.71
N ALA A 33 7.47 -3.28 2.86
CA ALA A 33 7.67 -4.61 3.43
C ALA A 33 7.50 -4.54 4.95
N GLY A 34 6.77 -5.48 5.53
CA GLY A 34 6.53 -5.46 6.97
C GLY A 34 5.63 -6.56 7.46
N ALA A 35 5.11 -6.34 8.67
CA ALA A 35 4.12 -7.20 9.27
C ALA A 35 2.71 -6.83 8.76
N SER A 36 1.87 -7.82 8.52
CA SER A 36 0.47 -7.66 8.10
C SER A 36 -0.40 -8.72 8.74
N TYR A 37 -1.69 -8.42 8.88
CA TYR A 37 -2.69 -9.45 9.19
C TYR A 37 -3.02 -10.33 7.98
N LEU A 38 -2.46 -10.12 6.78
CA LEU A 38 -2.70 -10.95 5.60
C LEU A 38 -1.57 -11.94 5.29
N GLY A 39 -0.47 -11.89 6.03
CA GLY A 39 0.71 -12.73 5.82
C GLY A 39 1.98 -12.02 6.27
N ASN A 40 2.98 -12.78 6.73
CA ASN A 40 4.26 -12.27 7.22
C ASN A 40 5.44 -13.10 6.68
N PRO A 41 6.38 -12.48 5.93
CA PRO A 41 6.42 -11.08 5.54
C PRO A 41 5.34 -10.70 4.52
N HIS A 42 4.83 -9.47 4.61
CA HIS A 42 4.00 -8.84 3.59
C HIS A 42 4.83 -7.86 2.80
N ILE A 43 4.85 -8.04 1.49
CA ILE A 43 5.58 -7.20 0.55
C ILE A 43 4.56 -6.65 -0.44
N GLN A 44 4.60 -5.35 -0.68
CA GLN A 44 3.76 -4.72 -1.68
C GLN A 44 4.57 -3.77 -2.55
N ALA A 45 4.20 -3.73 -3.83
CA ALA A 45 4.83 -2.89 -4.83
C ALA A 45 3.78 -2.27 -5.73
N GLY A 46 3.95 -1.02 -6.15
CA GLY A 46 2.97 -0.37 -7.03
C GLY A 46 3.51 0.84 -7.77
N TYR A 47 2.85 1.14 -8.89
CA TYR A 47 3.08 2.34 -9.69
C TYR A 47 2.03 3.39 -9.33
N LEU A 48 2.49 4.60 -9.01
CA LEU A 48 1.64 5.69 -8.53
C LEU A 48 1.72 6.90 -9.46
N TRP A 49 0.55 7.51 -9.69
CA TRP A 49 0.34 8.77 -10.39
C TRP A 49 -0.03 9.87 -9.39
N HIS A 50 0.67 10.99 -9.44
CA HIS A 50 0.57 12.09 -8.49
C HIS A 50 -0.09 13.32 -9.11
N TYR A 51 -1.14 13.81 -8.46
CA TYR A 51 -1.90 14.99 -8.86
C TYR A 51 -1.58 16.16 -7.94
N ASN A 52 -0.40 16.74 -8.11
CA ASN A 52 0.16 17.82 -7.26
C ASN A 52 -0.58 19.17 -7.32
N GLN A 53 -1.69 19.25 -8.06
CA GLN A 53 -2.48 20.48 -8.23
C GLN A 53 -3.92 20.31 -7.75
N ALA A 54 -4.28 19.13 -7.22
CA ALA A 54 -5.66 18.81 -6.81
C ALA A 54 -6.22 19.81 -5.78
N PHE A 55 -5.37 20.37 -4.91
CA PHE A 55 -5.77 21.32 -3.86
C PHE A 55 -5.27 22.75 -4.07
N ASN A 56 -4.85 23.12 -5.30
CA ASN A 56 -4.16 24.40 -5.57
C ASN A 56 -2.97 24.66 -4.62
N SER A 57 -2.37 23.60 -4.08
CA SER A 57 -1.28 23.62 -3.11
C SER A 57 -0.16 22.74 -3.63
N ARG A 58 1.09 23.19 -3.47
CA ARG A 58 2.28 22.37 -3.80
C ARG A 58 2.75 21.50 -2.62
N ILE A 59 2.07 21.59 -1.48
CA ILE A 59 2.44 20.88 -0.26
C ILE A 59 1.63 19.60 -0.13
N VAL A 60 0.34 19.65 -0.49
CA VAL A 60 -0.57 18.51 -0.40
C VAL A 60 -0.82 17.98 -1.79
N SER A 61 -0.59 16.70 -1.99
CA SER A 61 -0.89 16.00 -3.24
C SER A 61 -1.77 14.79 -2.94
N ILE A 62 -2.63 14.46 -3.90
CA ILE A 62 -3.26 13.14 -3.96
C ILE A 62 -2.52 12.28 -4.96
N TYR A 63 -2.54 10.98 -4.76
CA TYR A 63 -2.05 10.02 -5.73
C TYR A 63 -2.97 8.82 -5.85
N LEU A 64 -3.01 8.27 -7.05
CA LEU A 64 -3.69 7.03 -7.36
C LEU A 64 -2.66 6.04 -7.89
N GLY A 65 -2.94 4.75 -7.78
CA GLY A 65 -2.00 3.75 -8.27
C GLY A 65 -2.56 2.36 -8.33
N VAL A 66 -1.74 1.48 -8.87
CA VAL A 66 -2.01 0.04 -8.95
C VAL A 66 -0.76 -0.73 -8.59
N GLY A 67 -0.93 -1.92 -8.05
CA GLY A 67 0.19 -2.71 -7.59
C GLY A 67 -0.16 -4.16 -7.31
N GLY A 68 0.83 -4.88 -6.78
CA GLY A 68 0.71 -6.24 -6.30
C GLY A 68 1.13 -6.36 -4.85
N ILE A 69 0.67 -7.43 -4.22
CA ILE A 69 1.01 -7.84 -2.86
C ILE A 69 1.45 -9.30 -2.91
N LEU A 70 2.53 -9.60 -2.19
CA LEU A 70 2.98 -10.94 -1.86
C LEU A 70 3.02 -11.05 -0.34
N GLY A 71 2.21 -11.92 0.23
CA GLY A 71 2.22 -12.27 1.65
C GLY A 71 2.65 -13.71 1.82
N PHE A 72 3.49 -14.00 2.79
CA PHE A 72 3.91 -15.38 3.10
C PHE A 72 3.29 -15.81 4.43
N GLY A 73 2.71 -17.01 4.48
CA GLY A 73 2.11 -17.53 5.71
C GLY A 73 0.65 -17.12 5.90
N GLU A 74 -0.07 -17.98 6.59
CA GLU A 74 -1.51 -18.16 6.38
C GLU A 74 -2.32 -17.76 7.61
N LYS A 75 -2.18 -16.51 8.03
CA LYS A 75 -3.14 -15.93 8.99
C LYS A 75 -3.64 -14.64 8.40
N GLY A 76 -4.82 -14.69 7.77
CA GLY A 76 -5.49 -13.49 7.31
C GLY A 76 -7.00 -13.58 7.16
N LYS A 77 -7.63 -12.43 7.37
CA LYS A 77 -9.08 -12.22 7.25
C LYS A 77 -9.32 -11.51 5.92
N VAL A 78 -10.11 -12.11 5.04
CA VAL A 78 -10.53 -11.47 3.79
C VAL A 78 -12.05 -11.55 3.70
N VAL A 79 -12.69 -10.48 3.23
CA VAL A 79 -14.15 -10.45 3.07
C VAL A 79 -14.49 -10.99 1.68
N ILE A 80 -15.15 -12.14 1.63
CA ILE A 80 -15.61 -12.72 0.36
C ILE A 80 -17.03 -12.22 0.10
N ILE A 81 -17.22 -11.45 -0.97
CA ILE A 81 -18.55 -11.00 -1.40
C ILE A 81 -19.09 -12.03 -2.40
N ASN A 82 -19.99 -12.91 -1.94
CA ASN A 82 -20.68 -13.86 -2.80
C ASN A 82 -22.15 -13.46 -2.96
N ARG A 83 -22.77 -13.68 -4.14
CA ARG A 83 -24.07 -13.09 -4.57
C ARG A 83 -25.31 -13.29 -3.66
N ARG A 84 -25.20 -13.98 -2.52
CA ARG A 84 -26.31 -14.20 -1.57
C ARG A 84 -25.96 -14.02 -0.08
N LYS A 85 -24.69 -13.85 0.31
CA LYS A 85 -24.27 -13.63 1.71
C LYS A 85 -22.93 -12.89 1.77
N VAL A 86 -22.85 -11.95 2.71
CA VAL A 86 -21.58 -11.35 3.17
C VAL A 86 -21.08 -12.24 4.29
N ASP A 87 -20.13 -13.13 3.99
CA ASP A 87 -19.49 -13.96 5.02
C ASP A 87 -18.03 -13.50 5.16
N SER A 88 -17.62 -13.20 6.39
CA SER A 88 -16.22 -12.95 6.74
C SER A 88 -15.56 -14.30 6.96
N TRP A 89 -14.76 -14.75 5.99
CA TRP A 89 -14.10 -16.05 6.08
C TRP A 89 -12.77 -15.91 6.83
N TYR A 90 -12.51 -16.89 7.68
CA TYR A 90 -11.20 -17.13 8.28
C TYR A 90 -10.48 -18.12 7.38
N PHE A 91 -9.38 -17.71 6.77
CA PHE A 91 -8.45 -18.65 6.16
C PHE A 91 -7.48 -19.09 7.25
N ASP A 92 -7.65 -20.32 7.71
CA ASP A 92 -6.76 -21.05 8.61
C ASP A 92 -6.56 -22.41 7.96
N ASP A 93 -5.61 -22.51 7.03
CA ASP A 93 -5.29 -23.78 6.38
C ASP A 93 -3.89 -24.28 6.68
N GLY A 94 -3.32 -23.95 7.84
CA GLY A 94 -2.20 -24.69 8.46
C GLY A 94 -0.95 -24.97 7.60
N ASN A 95 -0.80 -24.37 6.43
CA ASN A 95 0.26 -24.63 5.46
C ASN A 95 0.94 -23.32 5.09
N ASP A 96 2.20 -23.38 4.65
CA ASP A 96 2.99 -22.20 4.27
C ASP A 96 2.48 -21.59 2.94
N GLY A 97 1.27 -21.03 2.93
CA GLY A 97 0.60 -20.47 1.76
C GLY A 97 1.23 -19.14 1.29
N LEU A 98 1.30 -18.98 -0.03
CA LEU A 98 1.64 -17.71 -0.68
C LEU A 98 0.35 -16.94 -1.01
N LEU A 99 0.16 -15.79 -0.36
CA LEU A 99 -0.83 -14.81 -0.77
C LEU A 99 -0.32 -14.01 -1.96
N VAL A 100 -1.10 -14.00 -3.03
CA VAL A 100 -0.90 -13.12 -4.18
C VAL A 100 -2.14 -12.26 -4.32
N ALA A 101 -2.00 -10.94 -4.32
CA ALA A 101 -3.12 -10.03 -4.49
C ALA A 101 -2.78 -8.86 -5.42
N ALA A 102 -3.79 -8.38 -6.14
CA ALA A 102 -3.73 -7.09 -6.81
C ALA A 102 -4.24 -6.00 -5.86
N ARG A 103 -3.71 -4.78 -5.97
CA ARG A 103 -4.16 -3.63 -5.19
C ARG A 103 -4.41 -2.40 -6.06
N GLY A 104 -5.47 -1.67 -5.75
CA GLY A 104 -5.59 -0.26 -6.06
C GLY A 104 -4.99 0.56 -4.92
N VAL A 105 -4.49 1.75 -5.23
CA VAL A 105 -3.93 2.69 -4.25
C VAL A 105 -4.62 4.03 -4.43
N ALA A 106 -5.12 4.59 -3.33
CA ALA A 106 -5.53 5.97 -3.24
C ALA A 106 -4.90 6.57 -1.99
N GLY A 107 -4.12 7.64 -2.16
CA GLY A 107 -3.40 8.23 -1.06
C GLY A 107 -3.38 9.75 -1.10
N LEU A 108 -3.13 10.31 0.08
CA LEU A 108 -2.85 11.71 0.30
C LEU A 108 -1.46 11.82 0.89
N GLN A 109 -0.66 12.74 0.38
CA GLN A 109 0.67 13.04 0.90
C GLN A 109 0.83 14.52 1.20
N ILE A 110 1.68 14.81 2.17
CA ILE A 110 2.08 16.14 2.60
C ILE A 110 3.61 16.19 2.53
N ILE A 111 4.13 17.01 1.62
CA ILE A 111 5.57 17.23 1.43
C ILE A 111 5.90 18.69 1.77
N PRO A 112 6.34 18.99 3.02
CA PRO A 112 6.73 20.34 3.41
C PRO A 112 7.91 20.84 2.57
N ARG A 113 7.87 22.10 2.14
CA ARG A 113 8.85 22.69 1.21
C ARG A 113 10.29 22.74 1.75
N ASN A 114 10.44 22.83 3.07
CA ASN A 114 11.72 23.08 3.74
C ASN A 114 12.20 21.87 4.54
N THR A 115 11.52 20.71 4.41
CA THR A 115 11.82 19.53 5.20
C THR A 115 11.87 18.33 4.26
N PRO A 116 12.92 17.50 4.31
CA PRO A 116 13.06 16.31 3.49
C PRO A 116 12.14 15.16 3.95
N LEU A 117 10.91 15.47 4.33
CA LEU A 117 9.94 14.53 4.87
C LEU A 117 8.68 14.52 4.00
N ASP A 118 8.07 13.35 3.91
CA ASP A 118 6.78 13.08 3.29
C ASP A 118 5.94 12.35 4.32
N ILE A 119 4.76 12.87 4.63
CA ILE A 119 3.78 12.23 5.51
C ILE A 119 2.59 11.84 4.64
N TYR A 120 2.17 10.59 4.71
CA TYR A 120 1.12 10.08 3.84
C TYR A 120 0.08 9.23 4.58
N LEU A 121 -1.11 9.18 3.99
CA LEU A 121 -2.21 8.30 4.34
C LEU A 121 -2.64 7.57 3.05
N GLU A 122 -2.80 6.25 3.11
CA GLU A 122 -3.21 5.39 2.00
C GLU A 122 -4.42 4.54 2.35
N LEU A 123 -5.32 4.43 1.39
CA LEU A 123 -6.40 3.45 1.33
C LEU A 123 -6.17 2.56 0.10
N ASN A 124 -6.23 1.26 0.30
CA ASN A 124 -5.82 0.27 -0.68
C ASN A 124 -6.88 -0.81 -0.81
N PRO A 125 -7.85 -0.69 -1.73
CA PRO A 125 -8.69 -1.81 -2.10
C PRO A 125 -7.82 -2.92 -2.69
N ILE A 126 -7.98 -4.14 -2.19
CA ILE A 126 -7.23 -5.31 -2.65
C ILE A 126 -8.18 -6.39 -3.18
N LEU A 127 -7.65 -7.16 -4.13
CA LEU A 127 -8.25 -8.36 -4.67
C LEU A 127 -7.24 -9.51 -4.50
N GLY A 128 -7.46 -10.35 -3.50
CA GLY A 128 -6.73 -11.60 -3.32
C GLY A 128 -7.01 -12.55 -4.49
N LEU A 129 -5.99 -13.24 -4.95
CA LEU A 129 -6.07 -14.23 -6.04
C LEU A 129 -5.71 -15.64 -5.58
N THR A 130 -4.93 -15.77 -4.51
CA THR A 130 -4.44 -17.04 -3.99
C THR A 130 -4.45 -17.00 -2.45
N PRO A 131 -4.86 -18.09 -1.77
CA PRO A 131 -5.37 -19.35 -2.33
C PRO A 131 -6.77 -19.23 -2.97
N ASP A 132 -7.57 -18.27 -2.51
CA ASP A 132 -8.91 -17.99 -3.03
C ASP A 132 -9.08 -16.52 -3.44
N VAL A 133 -10.09 -16.26 -4.27
CA VAL A 133 -10.44 -14.91 -4.69
C VAL A 133 -11.26 -14.21 -3.62
N GLY A 134 -10.78 -13.07 -3.12
CA GLY A 134 -11.46 -12.29 -2.08
C GLY A 134 -11.13 -10.80 -2.15
N PHE A 135 -11.94 -9.96 -1.50
CA PHE A 135 -11.76 -8.52 -1.49
C PHE A 135 -11.50 -8.03 -0.06
N ASP A 136 -10.65 -7.02 0.07
CA ASP A 136 -10.44 -6.32 1.34
C ASP A 136 -9.98 -4.88 1.06
N ALA A 137 -9.84 -4.07 2.10
CA ALA A 137 -9.29 -2.72 2.00
C ALA A 137 -8.28 -2.47 3.12
N LEU A 138 -7.05 -2.15 2.73
CA LEU A 138 -5.95 -1.87 3.65
C LEU A 138 -5.81 -0.36 3.85
N VAL A 139 -5.51 0.04 5.08
CA VAL A 139 -5.22 1.43 5.42
C VAL A 139 -3.82 1.52 6.00
N ALA A 140 -3.08 2.54 5.60
CA ALA A 140 -1.74 2.79 6.10
C ALA A 140 -1.49 4.29 6.28
N VAL A 141 -0.74 4.64 7.32
CA VAL A 141 -0.19 5.98 7.54
C VAL A 141 1.31 5.86 7.70
N GLY A 142 2.08 6.77 7.13
CA GLY A 142 3.53 6.67 7.23
C GLY A 142 4.27 7.97 7.01
N ILE A 143 5.57 7.86 7.20
CA ILE A 143 6.52 8.96 7.01
C ILE A 143 7.72 8.46 6.22
N ARG A 144 8.12 9.19 5.18
CA ARG A 144 9.32 8.91 4.37
C ARG A 144 10.29 10.08 4.45
N PHE A 145 11.56 9.76 4.59
CA PHE A 145 12.68 10.69 4.50
C PHE A 145 13.34 10.60 3.13
N TYR A 146 13.63 11.74 2.55
CA TYR A 146 14.31 11.89 1.28
C TYR A 146 15.74 12.41 1.55
N PRO A 147 16.80 11.60 1.39
CA PRO A 147 18.19 12.04 1.60
C PRO A 147 18.64 13.10 0.59
#